data_AF-A0A453JBP2-F1
#
_entry.id   AF-A0A453JBP2-F1
#
_cell.length_a   1.000
_cell.length_b   1.000
_cell.length_c   1.000
_cell.angle_alpha   90.00
_cell.angle_beta   90.00
_cell.angle_gamma   90.00
#
_symmetry.space_group_name_H-M   'P 1'
#
loop_
_entity.id
_entity.type
_entity.pdbx_description
1 polymer ?
#
loop_
_entity_poly.entity_id
_entity_poly.type
_entity_poly.pdbx_seq_one_letter_code
_entity_poly.pdbx_strand_id
1 'polypeptide(L)'
;MPKEGCSTVRRGSVAWIGSGPEFLISLADHAEWRDAYTVFGSVVPEDMAIAEEMSMLPASTDVWSGVTVRLLKDPVYIKVKRRSNATAY
;
A
#
# COMPACT_ATOMS: atom_id res chain seq x y z
N MET A 1 10.23 -20.47 1.88
CA MET A 1 9.90 -19.34 2.76
C MET A 1 8.51 -19.59 3.33
N PRO A 2 8.24 -19.32 4.62
CA PRO A 2 6.90 -19.44 5.16
C PRO A 2 6.04 -18.34 4.51
N LYS A 3 4.95 -18.71 3.83
CA LYS A 3 3.89 -17.76 3.47
C LYS A 3 3.03 -17.60 4.72
N GLU A 4 3.19 -16.50 5.45
CA GLU A 4 2.21 -16.13 6.47
C GLU A 4 0.84 -16.00 5.76
N GLY A 5 -0.13 -16.79 6.22
CA GLY A 5 -1.45 -16.87 5.59
C GLY A 5 -2.10 -15.49 5.54
N CYS A 6 -2.34 -15.01 4.32
CA CYS A 6 -2.65 -13.62 4.07
C CYS A 6 -4.11 -13.28 4.43
N SER A 7 -4.27 -12.19 5.19
CA SER A 7 -5.51 -11.43 5.23
C SER A 7 -5.76 -10.83 3.85
N THR A 8 -6.94 -11.04 3.29
CA THR A 8 -7.43 -10.33 2.09
C THR A 8 -6.95 -8.87 2.09
N VAL A 9 -6.33 -8.42 0.99
CA VAL A 9 -5.91 -7.03 0.85
C VAL A 9 -7.18 -6.18 0.88
N ARG A 10 -7.30 -5.34 1.90
CA ARG A 10 -8.43 -4.41 2.09
C ARG A 10 -7.99 -2.98 1.83
N ARG A 11 -8.95 -2.08 1.64
CA ARG A 11 -8.70 -0.63 1.60
C ARG A 11 -7.88 -0.20 2.82
N GLY A 12 -6.79 0.51 2.57
CA GLY A 12 -5.81 0.95 3.54
C GLY A 12 -4.68 -0.05 3.83
N SER A 13 -4.69 -1.26 3.27
CA SER A 13 -3.61 -2.23 3.47
C SER A 13 -2.31 -1.75 2.83
N VAL A 14 -1.19 -1.93 3.54
CA VAL A 14 0.16 -1.67 3.04
C VAL A 14 0.88 -2.99 2.85
N ALA A 15 1.32 -3.28 1.62
CA ALA A 15 1.88 -4.58 1.25
C ALA A 15 3.17 -4.46 0.44
N TRP A 16 4.09 -5.39 0.64
CA TRP A 16 5.37 -5.44 -0.08
C TRP A 16 5.18 -5.82 -1.55
N ILE A 17 5.92 -5.17 -2.44
CA ILE A 17 6.06 -5.57 -3.84
C ILE A 17 7.32 -6.43 -3.97
N GLY A 18 7.15 -7.71 -4.30
CA GLY A 18 8.28 -8.64 -4.43
C GLY A 18 9.06 -8.80 -3.11
N SER A 19 10.39 -8.67 -3.19
CA SER A 19 11.32 -8.83 -2.05
C SER A 19 11.97 -7.51 -1.59
N GLY A 20 11.56 -6.37 -2.15
CA GLY A 20 12.26 -5.09 -2.03
C GLY A 20 11.57 -4.07 -1.10
N PRO A 21 12.16 -2.88 -0.91
CA PRO A 21 11.60 -1.82 -0.07
C PRO A 21 10.36 -1.15 -0.70
N GLU A 22 9.98 -1.56 -1.91
CA GLU A 22 8.82 -1.06 -2.63
C GLU A 22 7.55 -1.66 -2.02
N PHE A 23 6.53 -0.82 -1.84
CA PHE A 23 5.26 -1.23 -1.27
C PHE A 23 4.11 -0.54 -1.99
N LEU A 24 2.93 -1.12 -1.84
CA LEU A 24 1.67 -0.54 -2.29
C LEU A 24 0.80 -0.15 -1.10
N ILE A 25 -0.07 0.84 -1.30
CA ILE A 25 -1.20 1.15 -0.43
C ILE A 25 -2.45 0.86 -1.23
N SER A 26 -3.29 -0.03 -0.73
CA SER A 26 -4.53 -0.38 -1.41
C SER A 26 -5.63 0.63 -1.13
N LEU A 27 -6.29 1.15 -2.18
CA LEU A 27 -7.42 2.10 -2.03
C LEU A 27 -8.79 1.41 -2.10
N ALA A 28 -8.83 0.10 -2.35
CA ALA A 28 -10.04 -0.70 -2.44
C ALA A 28 -9.79 -2.11 -1.87
N ASP A 29 -10.82 -2.96 -1.82
CA ASP A 29 -10.66 -4.35 -1.41
C ASP A 29 -10.29 -5.20 -2.63
N HIS A 30 -9.24 -6.02 -2.50
CA HIS A 30 -8.72 -6.91 -3.55
C HIS A 30 -8.58 -8.34 -3.02
N ALA A 31 -9.61 -9.17 -3.25
CA ALA A 31 -9.61 -10.58 -2.88
C ALA A 31 -8.59 -11.39 -3.71
N GLU A 32 -8.39 -10.99 -4.96
CA GLU A 32 -7.49 -11.60 -5.93
C GLU A 32 -6.00 -11.46 -5.56
N TRP A 33 -5.66 -10.55 -4.64
CA TRP A 33 -4.29 -10.26 -4.24
C TRP A 33 -3.79 -11.04 -3.02
N ARG A 34 -4.66 -11.87 -2.42
CA ARG A 34 -4.38 -12.60 -1.19
C ARG A 34 -3.06 -13.39 -1.25
N ASP A 35 -2.77 -14.08 -2.33
CA ASP A 35 -1.57 -14.94 -2.42
C ASP A 35 -0.39 -14.29 -3.15
N ALA A 36 -0.60 -13.08 -3.68
CA ALA A 36 0.36 -12.34 -4.50
C ALA A 36 1.20 -11.35 -3.67
N TYR A 37 0.65 -10.80 -2.59
CA TYR A 37 1.30 -9.77 -1.78
C TYR A 37 1.28 -10.10 -0.30
N THR A 38 2.31 -9.65 0.42
CA THR A 38 2.41 -9.76 1.88
C THR A 38 2.07 -8.42 2.51
N VAL A 39 0.94 -8.35 3.21
CA VAL A 39 0.53 -7.16 3.98
C VAL A 39 1.38 -7.05 5.25
N PHE A 40 2.00 -5.90 5.48
CA PHE A 40 2.83 -5.64 6.67
C PHE A 40 2.33 -4.43 7.50
N GLY A 41 1.33 -3.71 7.01
CA GLY A 41 0.82 -2.53 7.67
C GLY A 41 -0.57 -2.13 7.18
N SER A 42 -1.10 -1.07 7.79
CA SER A 42 -2.32 -0.42 7.36
C SER A 42 -2.22 1.08 7.58
N VAL A 43 -2.88 1.84 6.73
CA VAL A 43 -3.09 3.28 6.89
C VAL A 43 -4.21 3.48 7.92
N VAL A 44 -4.02 4.45 8.82
CA VAL A 44 -5.05 4.79 9.81
C VAL A 44 -6.23 5.49 9.13
N PRO A 45 -7.47 5.29 9.60
CA PRO A 45 -8.66 5.85 8.94
C PRO A 45 -8.59 7.36 8.71
N GLU A 46 -7.97 8.10 9.63
CA GLU A 46 -7.83 9.56 9.58
C GLU A 46 -6.94 10.02 8.42
N ASP A 47 -5.95 9.21 8.04
CA ASP A 47 -4.98 9.53 6.98
C ASP A 47 -5.38 8.91 5.62
N MET A 48 -6.48 8.15 5.55
CA MET A 48 -6.91 7.53 4.29
C MET A 48 -7.24 8.54 3.20
N ALA A 49 -7.79 9.70 3.57
CA ALA A 49 -8.08 10.77 2.61
C ALA A 49 -6.81 11.23 1.88
N ILE A 50 -5.67 11.29 2.59
CA ILE A 50 -4.38 11.66 1.99
C ILE A 50 -3.97 10.63 0.94
N ALA A 51 -4.16 9.33 1.22
CA ALA A 51 -3.85 8.27 0.27
C ALA A 51 -4.71 8.35 -1.01
N GLU A 52 -5.98 8.71 -0.87
CA GLU A 52 -6.89 8.88 -2.00
C GLU A 52 -6.57 10.15 -2.80
N GLU A 53 -6.29 11.26 -2.13
CA GLU A 53 -5.87 12.51 -2.76
C GLU A 53 -4.57 12.34 -3.57
N MET A 54 -3.61 11.57 -3.05
CA MET A 54 -2.39 11.24 -3.80
C MET A 54 -2.69 10.55 -5.15
N SER A 55 -3.73 9.72 -5.22
CA SER A 55 -4.13 9.07 -6.48
C SER A 55 -4.71 10.03 -7.53
N MET A 56 -5.18 11.20 -7.09
CA MET A 56 -5.73 12.25 -7.94
C MET A 56 -4.68 13.23 -8.46
N LEU A 57 -3.46 13.19 -7.92
CA LEU A 57 -2.38 14.07 -8.35
C LEU A 57 -2.00 13.85 -9.83
N PRO A 58 -1.43 14.87 -10.50
CA PRO A 58 -0.96 14.76 -11.87
C PRO A 58 0.07 13.62 -12.00
N ALA A 59 -0.24 12.66 -12.86
CA ALA A 59 0.60 11.48 -13.09
C ALA A 59 0.76 11.21 -14.58
N SER A 60 1.92 10.71 -14.99
CA SER A 60 2.10 10.04 -16.28
C SER A 60 1.65 8.58 -16.15
N THR A 61 1.33 7.97 -17.29
CA THR A 61 1.06 6.53 -17.36
C THR A 61 2.32 5.83 -17.83
N ASP A 62 2.64 4.70 -17.20
CA ASP A 62 3.76 3.83 -17.57
C ASP A 62 3.33 2.36 -17.47
N VAL A 63 4.13 1.43 -18.01
CA VAL A 63 3.82 -0.01 -17.99
C VAL A 63 4.99 -0.77 -17.39
N TRP A 64 4.78 -1.36 -16.21
CA TRP A 64 5.78 -2.16 -15.51
C TRP A 64 5.35 -3.63 -15.52
N SER A 65 6.16 -4.50 -16.14
CA SER A 65 5.88 -5.93 -16.26
C SER A 65 4.47 -6.26 -16.78
N GLY A 66 3.94 -5.44 -17.70
CA GLY A 66 2.60 -5.59 -18.27
C GLY A 66 1.46 -5.00 -17.43
N VAL A 67 1.76 -4.37 -16.29
CA VAL A 67 0.78 -3.67 -15.46
C VAL A 67 0.87 -2.17 -15.72
N THR A 68 -0.25 -1.55 -16.06
CA THR A 68 -0.35 -0.10 -16.21
C THR A 68 -0.27 0.57 -14.83
N VAL A 69 0.73 1.42 -14.65
CA VAL A 69 0.95 2.19 -13.43
C VAL A 69 0.82 3.69 -13.71
N ARG A 70 0.41 4.46 -12.70
CA ARG A 70 0.40 5.93 -12.76
C ARG A 70 1.56 6.45 -11.91
N LEU A 71 2.52 7.10 -12.56
CA LEU A 71 3.68 7.68 -11.90
C LEU A 71 3.42 9.16 -11.65
N LEU A 72 3.49 9.59 -10.39
CA LEU A 72 3.34 11.01 -10.05
C LEU A 72 4.39 11.85 -10.77
N LYS A 73 3.97 12.98 -11.36
CA LYS A 73 4.90 13.92 -12.01
C LYS A 73 5.88 14.52 -11.00
N ASP A 74 5.37 14.85 -9.82
CA ASP A 74 6.15 15.37 -8.71
C ASP A 74 6.15 14.33 -7.56
N PRO A 75 7.32 14.00 -6.98
CA PRO A 75 7.41 13.02 -5.90
C PRO A 75 6.77 13.55 -4.62
N VAL A 76 6.02 12.68 -3.93
CA VAL A 76 5.45 12.97 -2.60
C VAL A 76 6.31 12.33 -1.52
N TYR A 77 6.77 13.15 -0.58
CA TYR A 77 7.55 12.68 0.56
C TYR A 77 6.63 12.24 1.69
N ILE A 78 6.65 10.95 2.02
CA ILE A 78 5.86 10.37 3.11
C ILE A 78 6.75 10.12 4.34
N LYS A 79 6.23 10.42 5.52
CA LYS A 79 6.90 10.11 6.79
C LYS A 79 6.23 8.91 7.43
N VAL A 80 6.87 7.75 7.33
CA VAL A 80 6.40 6.53 7.99
C VAL A 80 6.77 6.58 9.47
N LYS A 81 5.81 6.33 10.35
CA LYS A 81 6.05 6.17 11.79
C LYS A 81 5.65 4.77 12.22
N ARG A 82 6.45 4.15 13.09
CA ARG A 82 6.05 2.92 13.76
C ARG A 82 4.86 3.22 14.66
N ARG A 83 3.78 2.45 14.52
CA ARG A 83 2.68 2.49 15.49
C ARG A 83 3.22 2.02 16.84
N SER A 84 3.21 2.89 17.84
CA SER A 84 3.52 2.49 19.22
C SER A 84 2.34 1.66 19.73
N ASN A 85 2.54 0.36 19.93
CA ASN A 85 1.59 -0.43 20.71
C ASN A 85 1.73 -0.02 22.17
N ALA A 86 1.00 1.02 22.58
CA ALA A 86 0.65 1.19 23.98
C ALA A 86 -0.62 0.38 24.24
N THR A 87 -0.50 -0.95 24.25
CA THR A 87 -1.41 -1.77 25.06
C THR A 87 -0.87 -1.72 26.48
N ALA A 88 -1.31 -0.71 27.22
CA ALA A 88 -1.39 -0.80 28.67
C ALA A 88 -2.71 -1.49 29.01
N TYR A 89 -2.66 -2.25 30.12
CA TYR A 89 -3.68 -3.08 30.75
C TYR A 89 -3.73 -4.53 30.26
#